data_AF-A0AAQ4P042-F1
#
_entry.id   AF-A0AAQ4P042-F1
#
_cell.length_a   1.000
_cell.length_b   1.000
_cell.length_c   1.000
_cell.angle_alpha   90.00
_cell.angle_beta   90.00
_cell.angle_gamma   90.00
#
_symmetry.space_group_name_H-M   'P 1'
#
loop_
_entity.id
_entity.type
_entity.pdbx_description
1 polymer ?
#
loop_
_entity_poly.entity_id
_entity_poly.type
_entity_poly.pdbx_seq_one_letter_code
_entity_poly.pdbx_strand_id
1 'polypeptide(L)'
;MGLHPLEFSECYLDSPSFREKIKSHEAELDKTNRFIKELYKDGKNLINATKQLGMAQRKFAQCLGEFQFEYIGDAKTDDEKCIDESLQEFSSFLKNLEDQRELMMRNITETLMKPLEKFRKDQLGTAERKKYEKETEKYYSSLEKLLNMSAKKKEPQLQEADSQVETMKLHFQEESLTYVCKLQEIQERKKFECVEPMLAFFQTVFTFYHQGFELAKDFDHYKKALQINIQNTRSRFEGARSEVYDLMKRIREAPQEYRQTSPISCEGYLYVQEKRPPPFGSSWVKRYSTYVTKQKILHMVTFDHRSGGKIGETESVTLKSCLRKTLDVLDRRFCLELEITDRPGTVLTVQAMSEDDHKFWMQAMDGKEAVSQPPAPFDAQLNNVGLSFMKNAISAIETRGINDQGLYRVVGVSSKVQKLLSLMIVDLSTSEDWDVKTVTSTLKLYLSPESRIQAVHCLVHKLPERNRQVLGLLMKHLAKVAAHSKHNLMTVANLGVVFGPTLMRPQEDTVAAIMDLKFQNIVVEILIEHDEKVPLTTGICITCRVVHTVPLCLSIWAAPNHLIRKHNKCASKAKDPMFALPGLSGLLLSYNI
;
A
#
# COMPACT_ATOMS: atom_id res chain seq x y z
N MET A 1 50.72 -59.63 -5.83
CA MET A 1 52.10 -59.90 -6.27
C MET A 1 52.39 -59.06 -7.50
N GLY A 2 53.62 -58.59 -7.67
CA GLY A 2 54.04 -57.82 -8.86
C GLY A 2 54.13 -58.70 -10.12
N LEU A 3 54.26 -58.07 -11.29
CA LEU A 3 54.51 -58.78 -12.54
C LEU A 3 55.95 -59.30 -12.57
N HIS A 4 56.14 -60.54 -13.04
CA HIS A 4 57.48 -61.08 -13.25
C HIS A 4 58.17 -60.38 -14.44
N PRO A 5 59.50 -60.19 -14.41
CA PRO A 5 60.25 -59.67 -15.54
C PRO A 5 60.10 -60.53 -16.79
N LEU A 6 60.16 -59.89 -17.96
CA LEU A 6 60.22 -60.55 -19.26
C LEU A 6 61.66 -60.53 -19.76
N GLU A 7 62.33 -61.69 -19.74
CA GLU A 7 63.70 -61.79 -20.20
C GLU A 7 63.73 -62.01 -21.73
N PHE A 8 64.59 -61.27 -22.44
CA PHE A 8 64.70 -61.40 -23.90
C PHE A 8 65.18 -62.80 -24.33
N SER A 9 66.00 -63.46 -23.51
CA SER A 9 66.46 -64.83 -23.77
C SER A 9 65.31 -65.85 -23.85
N GLU A 10 64.20 -65.60 -23.14
CA GLU A 10 63.04 -66.49 -23.14
C GLU A 10 62.21 -66.39 -24.43
N CYS A 11 62.39 -65.34 -25.24
CA CYS A 11 61.74 -65.22 -26.56
C CYS A 11 62.16 -66.34 -27.52
N TYR A 12 63.40 -66.81 -27.41
CA TYR A 12 63.91 -67.91 -28.23
C TYR A 12 63.42 -69.28 -27.76
N LEU A 13 63.24 -69.45 -26.45
CA LEU A 13 62.77 -70.70 -25.83
C LEU A 13 61.25 -70.87 -25.95
N ASP A 14 60.52 -69.75 -25.99
CA ASP A 14 59.07 -69.68 -26.09
C ASP A 14 58.32 -70.60 -25.12
N SER A 15 58.81 -70.67 -23.87
CA SER A 15 58.31 -71.64 -22.89
C SER A 15 56.87 -71.31 -22.45
N PRO A 16 56.10 -72.33 -21.99
CA PRO A 16 54.76 -72.08 -21.44
C PRO A 16 54.75 -71.08 -20.27
N SER A 17 55.78 -71.13 -19.40
CA SER A 17 55.91 -70.19 -18.28
C SER A 17 56.21 -68.76 -18.76
N PHE A 18 57.00 -68.59 -19.82
CA PHE A 18 57.22 -67.29 -20.46
C PHE A 18 55.92 -66.73 -21.06
N ARG A 19 55.14 -67.56 -21.76
CA ARG A 19 53.82 -67.18 -22.29
C ARG A 19 52.84 -66.77 -21.19
N GLU A 20 52.87 -67.42 -20.03
CA GLU A 20 52.06 -67.03 -18.87
C GLU A 20 52.47 -65.66 -18.31
N LYS A 21 53.78 -65.36 -18.28
CA LYS A 21 54.28 -64.03 -17.92
C LYS A 21 53.79 -62.97 -18.92
N ILE A 22 53.90 -63.20 -20.23
CA ILE A 22 53.35 -62.29 -21.26
C ILE A 22 51.86 -62.03 -21.01
N LYS A 23 51.05 -63.08 -20.83
CA LYS A 23 49.62 -62.95 -20.56
C LYS A 23 49.32 -62.13 -19.30
N SER A 24 50.16 -62.24 -18.27
CA SER A 24 50.03 -61.44 -17.05
C SER A 24 50.28 -59.95 -17.30
N HIS A 25 51.28 -59.61 -18.12
CA HIS A 25 51.54 -58.24 -18.57
C HIS A 25 50.39 -57.70 -19.43
N GLU A 26 49.91 -58.47 -20.41
CA GLU A 26 48.76 -58.11 -21.24
C GLU A 26 47.50 -57.82 -20.40
N ALA A 27 47.21 -58.70 -19.43
CA ALA A 27 46.04 -58.54 -18.55
C ALA A 27 46.12 -57.28 -17.69
N GLU A 28 47.32 -56.85 -17.30
CA GLU A 28 47.53 -55.59 -16.57
C GLU A 28 47.34 -54.37 -17.47
N LEU A 29 47.85 -54.40 -18.71
CA LEU A 29 47.62 -53.34 -19.68
C LEU A 29 46.14 -53.22 -20.07
N ASP A 30 45.41 -54.32 -20.17
CA ASP A 30 43.96 -54.33 -20.39
C ASP A 30 43.19 -53.69 -19.23
N LYS A 31 43.63 -53.91 -17.98
CA LYS A 31 43.07 -53.23 -16.79
C LYS A 31 43.34 -51.72 -16.87
N THR A 32 44.56 -51.33 -17.20
CA THR A 32 44.96 -49.92 -17.37
C THR A 32 44.14 -49.24 -18.47
N ASN A 33 43.94 -49.90 -19.61
CA ASN A 33 43.12 -49.38 -20.71
C ASN A 33 41.66 -49.13 -20.29
N ARG A 34 41.05 -50.08 -19.57
CA ARG A 34 39.70 -49.92 -19.01
C ARG A 34 39.62 -48.77 -18.01
N PHE A 35 40.60 -48.67 -17.11
CA PHE A 35 40.67 -47.59 -16.14
C PHE A 35 40.75 -46.21 -16.81
N ILE A 36 41.66 -46.02 -17.76
CA ILE A 36 41.80 -44.75 -18.50
C ILE A 36 40.53 -44.42 -19.28
N LYS A 37 39.85 -45.42 -19.85
CA LYS A 37 38.58 -45.22 -20.55
C LYS A 37 37.47 -44.70 -19.63
N GLU A 38 37.31 -45.27 -18.44
CA GLU A 38 36.32 -44.77 -17.47
C GLU A 38 36.73 -43.39 -16.92
N LEU A 39 38.00 -43.19 -16.59
CA LEU A 39 38.50 -41.90 -16.11
C LEU A 39 38.28 -40.77 -17.13
N TYR A 40 38.52 -41.04 -18.41
CA TYR A 40 38.23 -40.10 -19.49
C TYR A 40 36.72 -39.83 -19.64
N LYS A 41 35.87 -40.84 -19.42
CA LYS A 41 34.42 -40.66 -19.42
C LYS A 41 33.97 -39.77 -18.26
N ASP A 42 34.50 -40.00 -17.06
CA ASP A 42 34.19 -39.20 -15.87
C ASP A 42 34.73 -37.77 -15.98
N GLY A 43 35.93 -37.58 -16.56
CA GLY A 43 36.45 -36.26 -16.88
C GLY A 43 35.55 -35.48 -17.85
N LYS A 44 34.97 -36.14 -18.86
CA LYS A 44 33.96 -35.51 -19.74
C LYS A 44 32.69 -35.12 -18.97
N ASN A 45 32.21 -35.98 -18.07
CA ASN A 45 31.05 -35.68 -17.25
C ASN A 45 31.29 -34.46 -16.36
N LEU A 46 32.48 -34.36 -15.76
CA LEU A 46 32.88 -33.21 -14.95
C LEU A 46 32.91 -31.92 -15.76
N ILE A 47 33.52 -31.94 -16.96
CA ILE A 47 33.56 -30.78 -17.87
C ILE A 47 32.13 -30.36 -18.25
N ASN A 48 31.26 -31.31 -18.59
CA ASN A 48 29.88 -31.03 -18.97
C ASN A 48 29.08 -30.41 -17.81
N ALA A 49 29.21 -30.94 -16.60
CA ALA A 49 28.56 -30.36 -15.41
C ALA A 49 29.07 -28.94 -15.12
N THR A 50 30.38 -28.74 -15.21
CA THR A 50 31.02 -27.42 -15.02
C THR A 50 30.55 -26.41 -16.07
N LYS A 51 30.35 -26.86 -17.32
CA LYS A 51 29.79 -26.03 -18.39
C LYS A 51 28.35 -25.60 -18.09
N GLN A 52 27.50 -26.51 -17.58
CA GLN A 52 26.12 -26.15 -17.20
C GLN A 52 26.09 -25.14 -16.06
N LEU A 53 26.95 -25.30 -15.06
CA LEU A 53 27.13 -24.31 -14.00
C LEU A 53 27.51 -22.94 -14.57
N GLY A 54 28.53 -22.88 -15.44
CA GLY A 54 28.97 -21.62 -16.01
C GLY A 54 27.92 -20.94 -16.88
N MET A 55 27.14 -21.71 -17.67
CA MET A 55 26.00 -21.17 -18.41
C MET A 55 24.94 -20.56 -17.48
N ALA A 56 24.60 -21.25 -16.38
CA ALA A 56 23.63 -20.75 -15.42
C ALA A 56 24.12 -19.48 -14.71
N GLN A 57 25.39 -19.44 -14.29
CA GLN A 57 25.98 -18.27 -13.62
C GLN A 57 26.08 -17.07 -14.56
N ARG A 58 26.47 -17.27 -15.84
CA ARG A 58 26.48 -16.19 -16.84
C ARG A 58 25.09 -15.62 -17.10
N LYS A 59 24.07 -16.48 -17.21
CA LYS A 59 22.68 -16.03 -17.38
C LYS A 59 22.20 -15.22 -16.17
N PHE A 60 22.52 -15.67 -14.96
CA PHE A 60 22.20 -14.93 -13.74
C PHE A 60 22.89 -13.56 -13.71
N ALA A 61 24.19 -13.51 -14.05
CA ALA A 61 24.94 -12.26 -14.17
C ALA A 61 24.32 -11.31 -15.21
N GLN A 62 23.87 -11.83 -16.37
CA GLN A 62 23.17 -11.04 -17.36
C GLN A 62 21.90 -10.40 -16.79
N CYS A 63 21.05 -11.17 -16.10
CA CYS A 63 19.85 -10.62 -15.47
C CYS A 63 20.15 -9.50 -14.47
N LEU A 64 21.22 -9.63 -13.68
CA LEU A 64 21.67 -8.56 -12.77
C LEU A 64 22.08 -7.30 -13.55
N GLY A 65 22.83 -7.48 -14.64
CA GLY A 65 23.34 -6.37 -15.46
C GLY A 65 22.32 -5.75 -16.41
N GLU A 66 21.11 -6.29 -16.51
CA GLU A 66 20.01 -5.69 -17.30
C GLU A 66 18.96 -5.03 -16.41
N PHE A 67 18.98 -5.31 -15.11
CA PHE A 67 18.03 -4.75 -14.17
C PHE A 67 18.25 -3.25 -13.97
N GLN A 68 17.16 -2.49 -13.99
CA GLN A 68 17.14 -1.07 -13.66
C GLN A 68 15.94 -0.77 -12.77
N PHE A 69 16.15 0.03 -11.73
CA PHE A 69 15.05 0.51 -10.91
C PHE A 69 14.27 1.62 -11.64
N GLU A 70 12.93 1.52 -11.62
CA GLU A 70 12.07 2.66 -11.90
C GLU A 70 12.18 3.67 -10.75
N TYR A 71 12.17 4.97 -11.08
CA TYR A 71 12.32 6.05 -10.12
C TYR A 71 11.23 7.11 -10.33
N ILE A 72 10.97 7.88 -9.28
CA ILE A 72 9.93 8.91 -9.28
C ILE A 72 10.57 10.28 -9.56
N GLY A 73 10.05 11.00 -10.55
CA GLY A 73 10.52 12.34 -10.93
C GLY A 73 11.33 12.34 -12.24
N ASP A 74 11.84 13.51 -12.61
CA ASP A 74 12.51 13.70 -13.91
C ASP A 74 13.97 13.22 -13.93
N ALA A 75 14.56 12.92 -12.77
CA ALA A 75 15.94 12.45 -12.65
C ALA A 75 16.14 11.48 -11.48
N LYS A 76 17.07 10.53 -11.64
CA LYS A 76 17.50 9.61 -10.58
C LYS A 76 18.23 10.34 -9.47
N THR A 77 17.92 9.99 -8.24
CA THR A 77 18.72 10.34 -7.07
C THR A 77 20.08 9.65 -7.12
N ASP A 78 21.06 10.17 -6.39
CA ASP A 78 22.40 9.55 -6.33
C ASP A 78 22.36 8.16 -5.66
N ASP A 79 21.40 7.93 -4.75
CA ASP A 79 21.19 6.61 -4.14
C ASP A 79 20.66 5.59 -5.17
N GLU A 80 19.71 5.98 -6.02
CA GLU A 80 19.19 5.12 -7.09
C GLU A 80 20.26 4.80 -8.13
N LYS A 81 21.10 5.78 -8.52
CA LYS A 81 22.24 5.54 -9.41
C LYS A 81 23.23 4.56 -8.80
N CYS A 82 23.60 4.75 -7.53
CA CYS A 82 24.53 3.87 -6.82
C CYS A 82 24.01 2.43 -6.74
N ILE A 83 22.70 2.26 -6.52
CA ILE A 83 22.07 0.93 -6.47
C ILE A 83 22.06 0.27 -7.86
N ASP A 84 21.69 0.99 -8.93
CA ASP A 84 21.74 0.44 -10.30
C ASP A 84 23.16 0.02 -10.68
N GLU A 85 24.15 0.87 -10.41
CA GLU A 85 25.57 0.57 -10.64
C GLU A 85 26.02 -0.68 -9.85
N SER A 86 25.46 -0.94 -8.66
CA SER A 86 25.82 -2.11 -7.87
C SER A 86 25.45 -3.45 -8.49
N LEU A 87 24.32 -3.53 -9.18
CA LEU A 87 23.93 -4.75 -9.88
C LEU A 87 24.81 -5.00 -11.11
N GLN A 88 25.27 -3.93 -11.76
CA GLN A 88 26.26 -4.01 -12.84
C GLN A 88 27.61 -4.53 -12.34
N GLU A 89 28.07 -4.04 -11.19
CA GLU A 89 29.33 -4.50 -10.58
C GLU A 89 29.26 -5.99 -10.19
N PHE A 90 28.14 -6.45 -9.60
CA PHE A 90 27.94 -7.89 -9.34
C PHE A 90 27.89 -8.72 -10.62
N SER A 91 27.24 -8.21 -11.68
CA SER A 91 27.21 -8.85 -13.01
C SER A 91 28.62 -9.00 -13.59
N SER A 92 29.41 -7.93 -13.54
CA SER A 92 30.80 -7.90 -14.03
C SER A 92 31.67 -8.90 -13.28
N PHE A 93 31.62 -8.90 -11.94
CA PHE A 93 32.35 -9.86 -11.11
C PHE A 93 32.05 -11.32 -11.49
N LEU A 94 30.76 -11.67 -11.59
CA LEU A 94 30.35 -13.03 -11.95
C LEU A 94 30.80 -13.42 -13.36
N LYS A 95 30.73 -12.52 -14.33
CA LYS A 95 31.21 -12.78 -15.70
C LYS A 95 32.71 -13.06 -15.71
N ASN A 96 33.51 -12.25 -15.00
CA ASN A 96 34.96 -12.44 -14.90
C ASN A 96 35.32 -13.77 -14.23
N LEU A 97 34.60 -14.17 -13.17
CA LEU A 97 34.80 -15.48 -12.53
C LEU A 97 34.51 -16.64 -13.50
N GLU A 98 33.44 -16.53 -14.30
CA GLU A 98 33.10 -17.56 -15.27
C GLU A 98 34.05 -17.61 -16.48
N ASP A 99 34.69 -16.50 -16.84
CA ASP A 99 35.79 -16.50 -17.82
C ASP A 99 36.99 -17.32 -17.31
N GLN A 100 37.32 -17.20 -16.01
CA GLN A 100 38.36 -18.03 -15.39
C GLN A 100 37.97 -19.51 -15.35
N ARG A 101 36.69 -19.82 -15.09
CA ARG A 101 36.18 -21.21 -15.11
C ARG A 101 36.27 -21.83 -16.51
N GLU A 102 35.95 -21.04 -17.54
CA GLU A 102 36.05 -21.48 -18.93
C GLU A 102 37.50 -21.76 -19.33
N LEU A 103 38.44 -20.90 -18.94
CA LEU A 103 39.87 -21.14 -19.14
C LEU A 103 40.33 -22.42 -18.43
N MET A 104 39.90 -22.66 -17.20
CA MET A 104 40.17 -23.90 -16.46
C MET A 104 39.68 -25.14 -17.23
N MET A 105 38.43 -25.14 -17.72
CA MET A 105 37.89 -26.28 -18.48
C MET A 105 38.67 -26.54 -19.79
N ARG A 106 39.09 -25.48 -20.48
CA ARG A 106 39.91 -25.58 -21.68
C ARG A 106 41.26 -26.21 -21.35
N ASN A 107 41.91 -25.73 -20.30
CA ASN A 107 43.19 -26.26 -19.85
C ASN A 107 43.07 -27.74 -19.45
N ILE A 108 42.05 -28.14 -18.69
CA ILE A 108 41.80 -29.55 -18.35
C ILE A 108 41.63 -30.41 -19.62
N THR A 109 40.95 -29.88 -20.64
CA THR A 109 40.80 -30.60 -21.92
C THR A 109 42.16 -30.84 -22.60
N GLU A 110 43.03 -29.83 -22.62
CA GLU A 110 44.35 -29.90 -23.25
C GLU A 110 45.37 -30.72 -22.45
N THR A 111 45.37 -30.60 -21.13
CA THR A 111 46.43 -31.16 -20.26
C THR A 111 46.07 -32.50 -19.63
N LEU A 112 44.78 -32.84 -19.52
CA LEU A 112 44.30 -34.12 -19.00
C LEU A 112 43.67 -34.99 -20.09
N MET A 113 42.64 -34.46 -20.75
CA MET A 113 41.78 -35.29 -21.60
C MET A 113 42.50 -35.78 -22.86
N LYS A 114 43.16 -34.86 -23.60
CA LYS A 114 43.89 -35.21 -24.81
C LYS A 114 45.08 -36.15 -24.57
N PRO A 115 45.96 -35.93 -23.57
CA PRO A 115 47.07 -36.83 -23.29
C PRO A 115 46.63 -38.24 -22.90
N LEU A 116 45.62 -38.37 -22.04
CA LEU A 116 45.09 -39.69 -21.65
C LEU A 116 44.49 -40.44 -22.85
N GLU A 117 43.73 -39.75 -23.70
CA GLU A 117 43.17 -40.36 -24.91
C GLU A 117 44.26 -40.78 -25.89
N LYS A 118 45.30 -39.95 -26.05
CA LYS A 118 46.46 -40.24 -26.90
C LYS A 118 47.21 -41.47 -26.40
N PHE A 119 47.60 -41.51 -25.11
CA PHE A 119 48.27 -42.67 -24.52
C PHE A 119 47.45 -43.96 -24.72
N ARG A 120 46.13 -43.89 -24.49
CA ARG A 120 45.24 -45.04 -24.67
C ARG A 120 45.21 -45.57 -26.11
N LYS A 121 45.20 -44.67 -27.10
CA LYS A 121 45.15 -45.05 -28.52
C LYS A 121 46.50 -45.55 -29.02
N ASP A 122 47.56 -44.82 -28.70
CA ASP A 122 48.88 -45.02 -29.29
C ASP A 122 49.64 -46.16 -28.58
N GLN A 123 49.53 -46.27 -27.25
CA GLN A 123 50.31 -47.23 -26.47
C GLN A 123 49.53 -48.48 -26.07
N LEU A 124 48.22 -48.35 -25.77
CA LEU A 124 47.38 -49.47 -25.33
C LEU A 124 46.53 -50.08 -26.47
N GLY A 125 46.87 -49.75 -27.71
CA GLY A 125 46.24 -50.33 -28.90
C GLY A 125 46.55 -51.82 -29.04
N THR A 126 45.70 -52.54 -29.79
CA THR A 126 45.87 -53.99 -30.02
C THR A 126 46.74 -54.34 -31.22
N ALA A 127 47.30 -53.35 -31.93
CA ALA A 127 48.01 -53.55 -33.19
C ALA A 127 49.27 -54.43 -33.02
N GLU A 128 50.14 -54.08 -32.08
CA GLU A 128 51.39 -54.81 -31.81
C GLU A 128 51.11 -56.23 -31.30
N ARG A 129 50.13 -56.38 -30.40
CA ARG A 129 49.67 -57.69 -29.91
C ARG A 129 49.20 -58.59 -31.07
N LYS A 130 48.37 -58.06 -31.96
CA LYS A 130 47.86 -58.81 -33.13
C LYS A 130 48.97 -59.18 -34.10
N LYS A 131 49.99 -58.32 -34.26
CA LYS A 131 51.15 -58.60 -35.10
C LYS A 131 51.97 -59.76 -34.55
N TYR A 132 52.25 -59.75 -33.24
CA TYR A 132 52.90 -60.87 -32.54
C TYR A 132 52.10 -62.18 -32.61
N GLU A 133 50.78 -62.12 -32.38
CA GLU A 133 49.88 -63.29 -32.48
C GLU A 133 49.89 -63.87 -33.91
N LYS A 134 49.89 -63.01 -34.93
CA LYS A 134 49.93 -63.41 -36.35
C LYS A 134 51.25 -64.11 -36.73
N GLU A 135 52.39 -63.57 -36.32
CA GLU A 135 53.69 -64.22 -36.60
C GLU A 135 53.84 -65.52 -35.79
N THR A 136 53.29 -65.56 -34.56
CA THR A 136 53.19 -66.81 -33.78
C THR A 136 52.41 -67.87 -34.55
N GLU A 137 51.21 -67.54 -35.07
CA GLU A 137 50.37 -68.47 -35.81
C GLU A 137 51.04 -68.96 -37.10
N LYS A 138 51.69 -68.07 -37.86
CA LYS A 138 52.43 -68.44 -39.07
C LYS A 138 53.55 -69.44 -38.79
N TYR A 139 54.36 -69.19 -37.77
CA TYR A 139 55.47 -70.06 -37.42
C TYR A 139 54.99 -71.47 -37.02
N TYR A 140 54.09 -71.56 -36.04
CA TYR A 140 53.60 -72.85 -35.57
C TYR A 140 52.81 -73.62 -36.63
N SER A 141 52.03 -72.92 -37.46
CA SER A 141 51.34 -73.55 -38.61
C SER A 141 52.31 -74.10 -39.65
N SER A 142 53.43 -73.41 -39.91
CA SER A 142 54.46 -73.89 -40.84
C SER A 142 55.24 -75.07 -40.25
N LEU A 143 55.55 -75.01 -38.96
CA LEU A 143 56.23 -76.10 -38.24
C LEU A 143 55.38 -77.37 -38.23
N GLU A 144 54.10 -77.28 -37.92
CA GLU A 144 53.18 -78.42 -37.93
C GLU A 144 53.07 -79.06 -39.33
N LYS A 145 53.07 -78.24 -40.39
CA LYS A 145 53.10 -78.74 -41.77
C LYS A 145 54.38 -79.53 -42.06
N LEU A 146 55.54 -79.02 -41.68
CA LEU A 146 56.83 -79.70 -41.84
C LEU A 146 56.85 -81.03 -41.08
N LEU A 147 56.45 -81.03 -39.81
CA LEU A 147 56.45 -82.22 -38.95
C LEU A 147 55.50 -83.32 -39.45
N ASN A 148 54.43 -82.95 -40.17
CA ASN A 148 53.50 -83.89 -40.79
C ASN A 148 53.92 -84.36 -42.19
N MET A 149 55.04 -83.86 -42.75
CA MET A 149 55.53 -84.34 -44.04
C MET A 149 56.06 -85.77 -43.95
N SER A 150 55.76 -86.57 -44.97
CA SER A 150 56.29 -87.94 -45.06
C SER A 150 57.81 -87.92 -45.26
N ALA A 151 58.53 -88.71 -44.45
CA ALA A 151 59.97 -88.96 -44.62
C ALA A 151 60.33 -89.61 -45.98
N LYS A 152 59.36 -90.04 -46.78
CA LYS A 152 59.56 -90.57 -48.14
C LYS A 152 59.59 -89.49 -49.24
N LYS A 153 59.39 -88.22 -48.88
CA LYS A 153 59.50 -87.08 -49.81
C LYS A 153 60.93 -86.98 -50.35
N LYS A 154 61.08 -86.39 -51.54
CA LYS A 154 62.41 -86.17 -52.13
C LYS A 154 63.19 -85.17 -51.27
N GLU A 155 64.48 -85.42 -51.06
CA GLU A 155 65.38 -84.59 -50.27
C GLU A 155 65.27 -83.07 -50.55
N PRO A 156 65.20 -82.58 -51.80
CA PRO A 156 65.07 -81.15 -52.06
C PRO A 156 63.75 -80.55 -51.52
N GLN A 157 62.66 -81.33 -51.48
CA GLN A 157 61.38 -80.88 -50.95
C GLN A 157 61.38 -80.79 -49.42
N LEU A 158 62.17 -81.64 -48.76
CA LEU A 158 62.35 -81.59 -47.31
C LEU A 158 63.21 -80.37 -46.94
N GLN A 159 64.33 -80.16 -47.64
CA GLN A 159 65.20 -79.00 -47.43
C GLN A 159 64.50 -77.66 -47.68
N GLU A 160 63.63 -77.58 -48.68
CA GLU A 160 62.81 -76.38 -48.94
C GLU A 160 61.85 -76.08 -47.77
N ALA A 161 61.19 -77.11 -47.25
CA ALA A 161 60.28 -76.97 -46.12
C ALA A 161 61.03 -76.61 -44.81
N ASP A 162 62.21 -77.18 -44.58
CA ASP A 162 63.09 -76.83 -43.46
C ASP A 162 63.50 -75.36 -43.52
N SER A 163 63.95 -74.90 -44.70
CA SER A 163 64.36 -73.50 -44.91
C SER A 163 63.18 -72.52 -44.73
N GLN A 164 61.98 -72.92 -45.17
CA GLN A 164 60.77 -72.13 -44.95
C GLN A 164 60.43 -71.99 -43.45
N VAL A 165 60.48 -73.10 -42.69
CA VAL A 165 60.21 -73.07 -41.25
C VAL A 165 61.26 -72.25 -40.50
N GLU A 166 62.55 -72.38 -40.85
CA GLU A 166 63.60 -71.59 -40.22
C GLU A 166 63.42 -70.09 -40.49
N THR A 167 63.01 -69.72 -41.71
CA THR A 167 62.67 -68.32 -42.03
C THR A 167 61.50 -67.81 -41.18
N MET A 168 60.42 -68.59 -41.04
CA MET A 168 59.28 -68.22 -40.19
C MET A 168 59.65 -68.13 -38.71
N LYS A 169 60.55 -69.01 -38.24
CA LYS A 169 61.06 -69.00 -36.87
C LYS A 169 61.84 -67.73 -36.56
N LEU A 170 62.73 -67.30 -37.46
CA LEU A 170 63.48 -66.06 -37.31
C LEU A 170 62.54 -64.85 -37.26
N HIS A 171 61.53 -64.79 -38.12
CA HIS A 171 60.52 -63.73 -38.07
C HIS A 171 59.73 -63.72 -36.76
N PHE A 172 59.28 -64.89 -36.29
CA PHE A 172 58.58 -65.01 -35.01
C PHE A 172 59.47 -64.55 -33.83
N GLN A 173 60.75 -64.95 -33.81
CA GLN A 173 61.67 -64.57 -32.74
C GLN A 173 61.94 -63.07 -32.71
N GLU A 174 62.17 -62.45 -33.87
CA GLU A 174 62.34 -61.00 -33.99
C GLU A 174 61.10 -60.24 -33.53
N GLU A 175 59.91 -60.70 -33.92
CA GLU A 175 58.66 -60.09 -33.48
C GLU A 175 58.43 -60.30 -31.98
N SER A 176 58.82 -61.46 -31.43
CA SER A 176 58.74 -61.72 -29.98
C SER A 176 59.62 -60.77 -29.18
N LEU A 177 60.86 -60.53 -29.63
CA LEU A 177 61.76 -59.56 -29.01
C LEU A 177 61.18 -58.14 -29.06
N THR A 178 60.67 -57.75 -30.23
CA THR A 178 60.02 -56.44 -30.44
C THR A 178 58.81 -56.27 -29.53
N TYR A 179 57.96 -57.29 -29.43
CA TYR A 179 56.76 -57.25 -28.61
C TYR A 179 57.07 -57.20 -27.11
N VAL A 180 58.04 -58.01 -26.63
CA VAL A 180 58.50 -57.94 -25.24
C VAL A 180 59.10 -56.57 -24.91
N CYS A 181 59.92 -56.02 -25.80
CA CYS A 181 60.46 -54.66 -25.66
C CYS A 181 59.32 -53.65 -25.52
N LYS A 182 58.30 -53.78 -26.39
CA LYS A 182 57.15 -52.89 -26.37
C LYS A 182 56.32 -52.99 -25.08
N LEU A 183 56.07 -54.20 -24.58
CA LEU A 183 55.38 -54.40 -23.31
C LEU A 183 56.12 -53.71 -22.16
N GLN A 184 57.44 -53.90 -22.08
CA GLN A 184 58.26 -53.24 -21.06
C GLN A 184 58.27 -51.72 -21.21
N GLU A 185 58.36 -51.21 -22.44
CA GLU A 185 58.28 -49.77 -22.72
C GLU A 185 56.95 -49.17 -22.23
N ILE A 186 55.82 -49.83 -22.49
CA ILE A 186 54.50 -49.35 -22.03
C ILE A 186 54.42 -49.34 -20.50
N GLN A 187 54.98 -50.36 -19.83
CA GLN A 187 55.03 -50.44 -18.36
C GLN A 187 55.81 -49.29 -17.73
N GLU A 188 56.86 -48.79 -18.39
CA GLU A 188 57.59 -47.61 -17.94
C GLU A 188 56.87 -46.31 -18.32
N ARG A 189 56.37 -46.20 -19.56
CA ARG A 189 55.63 -45.02 -20.04
C ARG A 189 54.42 -44.67 -19.20
N LYS A 190 53.62 -45.68 -18.79
CA LYS A 190 52.41 -45.43 -17.98
C LYS A 190 52.70 -44.68 -16.68
N LYS A 191 53.91 -44.84 -16.11
CA LYS A 191 54.28 -44.22 -14.83
C LYS A 191 54.33 -42.69 -14.92
N PHE A 192 54.68 -42.14 -16.08
CA PHE A 192 54.74 -40.70 -16.29
C PHE A 192 53.63 -40.19 -17.23
N GLU A 193 53.36 -40.86 -18.35
CA GLU A 193 52.34 -40.41 -19.32
C GLU A 193 50.90 -40.47 -18.76
N CYS A 194 50.63 -41.25 -17.69
CA CYS A 194 49.33 -41.22 -17.00
C CYS A 194 49.32 -40.31 -15.76
N VAL A 195 50.46 -40.09 -15.10
CA VAL A 195 50.54 -39.35 -13.83
C VAL A 195 50.74 -37.86 -14.05
N GLU A 196 51.56 -37.46 -15.03
CA GLU A 196 51.77 -36.05 -15.37
C GLU A 196 50.46 -35.33 -15.75
N PRO A 197 49.55 -35.91 -16.56
CA PRO A 197 48.25 -35.31 -16.82
C PRO A 197 47.41 -35.08 -15.55
N MET A 198 47.50 -35.99 -14.57
CA MET A 198 46.79 -35.84 -13.29
C MET A 198 47.36 -34.69 -12.47
N LEU A 199 48.68 -34.56 -12.42
CA LEU A 199 49.34 -33.45 -11.76
C LEU A 199 48.93 -32.11 -12.40
N ALA A 200 48.96 -32.04 -13.74
CA ALA A 200 48.55 -30.86 -14.48
C ALA A 200 47.06 -30.49 -14.26
N PHE A 201 46.20 -31.49 -14.12
CA PHE A 201 44.79 -31.28 -13.74
C PHE A 201 44.66 -30.57 -12.39
N PHE A 202 45.32 -31.09 -11.34
CA PHE A 202 45.26 -30.46 -10.01
C PHE A 202 45.85 -29.06 -10.01
N GLN A 203 46.98 -28.84 -10.70
CA GLN A 203 47.55 -27.51 -10.88
C GLN A 203 46.56 -26.55 -11.53
N THR A 204 45.90 -26.98 -12.61
CA THR A 204 44.88 -26.17 -13.31
C THR A 204 43.71 -25.81 -12.39
N VAL A 205 43.23 -26.76 -11.59
CA VAL A 205 42.15 -26.53 -10.61
C VAL A 205 42.59 -25.56 -9.51
N PHE A 206 43.81 -25.70 -8.98
CA PHE A 206 44.34 -24.78 -7.97
C PHE A 206 44.54 -23.38 -8.51
N THR A 207 45.01 -23.23 -9.75
CA THR A 207 45.10 -21.93 -10.42
C THR A 207 43.73 -21.27 -10.52
N PHE A 208 42.68 -22.01 -10.89
CA PHE A 208 41.33 -21.46 -10.91
C PHE A 208 40.86 -20.96 -9.54
N TYR A 209 41.07 -21.74 -8.48
CA TYR A 209 40.72 -21.30 -7.12
C TYR A 209 41.48 -20.05 -6.69
N HIS A 210 42.78 -19.98 -7.02
CA HIS A 210 43.59 -18.81 -6.73
C HIS A 210 43.08 -17.56 -7.48
N GLN A 211 42.75 -17.70 -8.78
CA GLN A 211 42.18 -16.59 -9.54
C GLN A 211 40.82 -16.13 -9.01
N GLY A 212 39.97 -17.07 -8.60
CA GLY A 212 38.70 -16.73 -7.94
C GLY A 212 38.91 -15.99 -6.62
N PHE A 213 39.95 -16.33 -5.86
CA PHE A 213 40.31 -15.63 -4.63
C PHE A 213 40.80 -14.20 -4.91
N GLU A 214 41.72 -14.00 -5.86
CA GLU A 214 42.22 -12.65 -6.18
C GLU A 214 41.08 -11.76 -6.71
N LEU A 215 40.21 -12.28 -7.58
CA LEU A 215 39.01 -11.55 -8.01
C LEU A 215 38.13 -11.14 -6.82
N ALA A 216 37.87 -12.05 -5.88
CA ALA A 216 37.03 -11.77 -4.71
C ALA A 216 37.67 -10.73 -3.77
N LYS A 217 38.99 -10.76 -3.66
CA LYS A 217 39.78 -9.81 -2.88
C LYS A 217 39.76 -8.42 -3.50
N ASP A 218 39.92 -8.30 -4.81
CA ASP A 218 39.81 -7.02 -5.52
C ASP A 218 38.40 -6.43 -5.38
N PHE A 219 37.37 -7.28 -5.38
CA PHE A 219 35.98 -6.89 -5.18
C PHE A 219 35.64 -6.43 -3.76
N ASP A 220 36.45 -6.78 -2.75
CA ASP A 220 36.16 -6.52 -1.34
C ASP A 220 36.09 -5.02 -1.01
N HIS A 221 36.91 -4.19 -1.65
CA HIS A 221 36.88 -2.74 -1.47
C HIS A 221 35.53 -2.16 -1.89
N TYR A 222 35.06 -2.52 -3.08
CA TYR A 222 33.76 -2.11 -3.59
C TYR A 222 32.63 -2.59 -2.68
N LYS A 223 32.65 -3.87 -2.29
CA LYS A 223 31.66 -4.48 -1.38
C LYS A 223 31.54 -3.71 -0.07
N LYS A 224 32.65 -3.33 0.57
CA LYS A 224 32.65 -2.55 1.81
C LYS A 224 32.05 -1.17 1.62
N ALA A 225 32.41 -0.47 0.54
CA ALA A 225 31.84 0.84 0.21
C ALA A 225 30.31 0.75 -0.01
N LEU A 226 29.86 -0.25 -0.77
CA LEU A 226 28.45 -0.50 -1.02
C LEU A 226 27.66 -0.80 0.27
N GLN A 227 28.24 -1.58 1.20
CA GLN A 227 27.61 -1.86 2.49
C GLN A 227 27.35 -0.57 3.31
N ILE A 228 28.30 0.35 3.30
CA ILE A 228 28.15 1.67 3.95
C ILE A 228 27.05 2.46 3.25
N ASN A 229 27.03 2.50 1.91
CA ASN A 229 26.02 3.21 1.15
C ASN A 229 24.61 2.68 1.44
N ILE A 230 24.42 1.36 1.44
CA ILE A 230 23.12 0.72 1.78
C ILE A 230 22.67 1.13 3.19
N GLN A 231 23.58 1.16 4.15
CA GLN A 231 23.25 1.56 5.52
C GLN A 231 22.86 3.04 5.60
N ASN A 232 23.54 3.91 4.85
CA ASN A 232 23.20 5.33 4.73
C ASN A 232 21.81 5.52 4.09
N THR A 233 21.50 4.81 3.01
CA THR A 233 20.19 4.84 2.35
C THR A 233 19.08 4.42 3.31
N ARG A 234 19.29 3.36 4.12
CA ARG A 234 18.33 2.96 5.17
C ARG A 234 18.09 4.06 6.21
N SER A 235 19.15 4.72 6.66
CA SER A 235 19.05 5.83 7.62
C SER A 235 18.27 7.01 7.04
N ARG A 236 18.54 7.39 5.79
CA ARG A 236 17.81 8.44 5.06
C ARG A 236 16.34 8.08 4.89
N PHE A 237 16.03 6.83 4.54
CA PHE A 237 14.66 6.34 4.43
C PHE A 237 13.89 6.48 5.75
N GLU A 238 14.50 6.11 6.88
CA GLU A 238 13.86 6.24 8.20
C GLU A 238 13.56 7.71 8.55
N GLY A 239 14.47 8.63 8.23
CA GLY A 239 14.26 10.07 8.38
C GLY A 239 13.10 10.58 7.51
N ALA A 240 13.17 10.31 6.19
CA ALA A 240 12.13 10.70 5.24
C ALA A 240 10.76 10.11 5.60
N ARG A 241 10.73 8.86 6.07
CA ARG A 241 9.51 8.20 6.54
C ARG A 241 8.91 8.99 7.70
N SER A 242 9.70 9.34 8.71
CA SER A 242 9.21 10.15 9.85
C SER A 242 8.61 11.47 9.38
N GLU A 243 9.29 12.19 8.50
CA GLU A 243 8.81 13.47 7.96
C GLU A 243 7.49 13.34 7.19
N VAL A 244 7.36 12.27 6.38
CA VAL A 244 6.11 11.96 5.66
C VAL A 244 4.97 11.65 6.64
N TYR A 245 5.24 10.89 7.70
CA TYR A 245 4.24 10.61 8.75
C TYR A 245 3.83 11.88 9.49
N ASP A 246 4.77 12.76 9.82
CA ASP A 246 4.48 14.04 10.47
C ASP A 246 3.73 15.00 9.55
N LEU A 247 4.03 15.02 8.26
CA LEU A 247 3.27 15.76 7.26
C LEU A 247 1.84 15.22 7.15
N MET A 248 1.67 13.90 7.04
CA MET A 248 0.36 13.27 7.00
C MET A 248 -0.45 13.58 8.27
N LYS A 249 0.18 13.54 9.44
CA LYS A 249 -0.45 13.88 10.72
C LYS A 249 -0.91 15.33 10.75
N ARG A 250 -0.04 16.29 10.38
CA ARG A 250 -0.39 17.71 10.31
C ARG A 250 -1.57 17.99 9.38
N ILE A 251 -1.57 17.38 8.18
CA ILE A 251 -2.68 17.51 7.22
C ILE A 251 -3.97 16.92 7.78
N ARG A 252 -3.91 15.81 8.52
CA ARG A 252 -5.09 15.20 9.15
C ARG A 252 -5.67 16.05 10.28
N GLU A 253 -4.82 16.73 11.06
CA GLU A 253 -5.25 17.56 12.19
C GLU A 253 -5.88 18.89 11.74
N ALA A 254 -5.39 19.47 10.63
CA ALA A 254 -5.89 20.74 10.11
C ALA A 254 -6.18 20.71 8.59
N PRO A 255 -7.12 19.88 8.11
CA PRO A 255 -7.37 19.71 6.67
C PRO A 255 -7.84 20.99 5.97
N GLN A 256 -8.41 21.94 6.72
CA GLN A 256 -8.87 23.22 6.19
C GLN A 256 -7.71 24.16 5.79
N GLU A 257 -6.54 24.05 6.44
CA GLU A 257 -5.37 24.88 6.16
C GLU A 257 -4.66 24.49 4.84
N TYR A 258 -4.84 23.24 4.41
CA TYR A 258 -4.23 22.70 3.18
C TYR A 258 -5.20 22.69 1.99
N ARG A 259 -6.29 23.47 2.05
CA ARG A 259 -7.26 23.60 0.93
C ARG A 259 -6.72 24.38 -0.27
N GLN A 260 -5.66 25.17 -0.09
CA GLN A 260 -5.01 25.95 -1.15
C GLN A 260 -3.65 25.35 -1.48
N THR A 261 -3.44 25.03 -2.75
CA THR A 261 -2.15 24.56 -3.29
C THR A 261 -1.19 25.71 -3.61
N SER A 262 -1.70 26.94 -3.66
CA SER A 262 -0.98 28.13 -4.11
C SER A 262 -1.48 29.39 -3.40
N PRO A 263 -0.59 30.33 -3.04
CA PRO A 263 -0.98 31.59 -2.39
C PRO A 263 -1.67 32.58 -3.33
N ILE A 264 -1.67 32.32 -4.65
CA ILE A 264 -2.22 33.22 -5.67
C ILE A 264 -3.51 32.71 -6.31
N SER A 265 -3.91 31.47 -6.00
CA SER A 265 -5.11 30.84 -6.55
C SER A 265 -5.90 30.06 -5.52
N CYS A 266 -7.21 30.05 -5.66
CA CYS A 266 -8.13 29.23 -4.87
C CYS A 266 -8.72 28.14 -5.76
N GLU A 267 -8.78 26.91 -5.26
CA GLU A 267 -9.20 25.75 -6.04
C GLU A 267 -10.30 24.96 -5.33
N GLY A 268 -11.17 24.32 -6.11
CA GLY A 268 -12.20 23.45 -5.57
C GLY A 268 -13.33 23.16 -6.56
N TYR A 269 -14.25 22.26 -6.18
CA TYR A 269 -15.38 21.94 -7.04
C TYR A 269 -16.54 22.92 -6.84
N LEU A 270 -17.11 23.37 -7.96
CA LEU A 270 -18.36 24.13 -8.04
C LEU A 270 -19.32 23.43 -8.99
N TYR A 271 -20.62 23.47 -8.69
CA TYR A 271 -21.65 23.07 -9.65
C TYR A 271 -22.11 24.32 -10.41
N VAL A 272 -21.95 24.32 -11.72
CA VAL A 272 -22.35 25.43 -12.59
C VAL A 272 -23.72 25.13 -13.18
N GLN A 273 -24.63 26.09 -13.12
CA GLN A 273 -25.94 25.97 -13.78
C GLN A 273 -25.80 26.25 -15.27
N GLU A 274 -26.00 25.23 -16.08
CA GLU A 274 -26.03 25.31 -17.53
C GLU A 274 -27.47 25.35 -18.02
N LYS A 275 -27.79 26.31 -18.89
CA LYS A 275 -29.10 26.38 -19.56
C LYS A 275 -29.11 25.38 -20.71
N ARG A 276 -30.10 24.50 -20.74
CA ARG A 276 -30.34 23.59 -21.88
C ARG A 276 -31.38 24.19 -22.82
N PRO A 277 -31.38 23.82 -24.11
CA PRO A 277 -32.45 24.18 -25.02
C PRO A 277 -33.81 23.72 -24.47
N PRO A 278 -34.89 24.51 -24.65
CA PRO A 278 -36.24 24.05 -24.35
C PRO A 278 -36.54 22.71 -25.07
N PRO A 279 -37.19 21.72 -24.42
CA PRO A 279 -37.92 21.77 -23.14
C PRO A 279 -37.09 21.40 -21.89
N PHE A 280 -35.77 21.21 -22.01
CA PHE A 280 -34.95 20.53 -20.99
C PHE A 280 -34.51 21.41 -19.81
N GLY A 281 -34.93 22.67 -19.75
CA GLY A 281 -34.70 23.57 -18.61
C GLY A 281 -33.22 23.85 -18.35
N SER A 282 -32.78 23.71 -17.09
CA SER A 282 -31.38 23.89 -16.69
C SER A 282 -30.83 22.63 -16.04
N SER A 283 -29.54 22.35 -16.24
CA SER A 283 -28.82 21.30 -15.54
C SER A 283 -27.67 21.86 -14.72
N TRP A 284 -27.21 21.08 -13.74
CA TRP A 284 -26.05 21.42 -12.93
C TRP A 284 -24.90 20.50 -13.27
N VAL A 285 -23.76 21.09 -13.62
CA VAL A 285 -22.56 20.35 -14.02
C VAL A 285 -21.45 20.62 -13.01
N LYS A 286 -20.87 19.55 -12.46
CA LYS A 286 -19.74 19.64 -11.53
C LYS A 286 -18.47 20.01 -12.32
N ARG A 287 -17.81 21.09 -11.95
CA ARG A 287 -16.55 21.54 -12.54
C ARG A 287 -15.49 21.78 -11.47
N TYR A 288 -14.27 21.33 -11.72
CA TYR A 288 -13.12 21.72 -10.90
C TYR A 288 -12.73 23.13 -11.30
N SER A 289 -12.75 24.03 -10.32
CA SER A 289 -12.61 25.46 -10.54
C SER A 289 -11.35 25.99 -9.89
N THR A 290 -10.57 26.78 -10.63
CA THR A 290 -9.36 27.47 -10.16
C THR A 290 -9.54 28.95 -10.39
N TYR A 291 -9.59 29.72 -9.30
CA TYR A 291 -9.73 31.17 -9.34
C TYR A 291 -8.39 31.85 -9.05
N VAL A 292 -7.92 32.69 -9.98
CA VAL A 292 -6.68 33.45 -9.85
C VAL A 292 -6.99 34.83 -9.28
N THR A 293 -6.73 35.04 -7.99
CA THR A 293 -7.25 36.17 -7.21
C THR A 293 -6.85 37.54 -7.78
N LYS A 294 -5.59 37.71 -8.20
CA LYS A 294 -5.10 39.00 -8.74
C LYS A 294 -5.72 39.37 -10.08
N GLN A 295 -6.02 38.38 -10.92
CA GLN A 295 -6.54 38.58 -12.27
C GLN A 295 -8.07 38.49 -12.32
N LYS A 296 -8.70 38.00 -11.24
CA LYS A 296 -10.13 37.70 -11.14
C LYS A 296 -10.62 36.71 -12.20
N ILE A 297 -9.74 35.83 -12.68
CA ILE A 297 -10.08 34.81 -13.69
C ILE A 297 -10.48 33.52 -12.99
N LEU A 298 -11.63 32.97 -13.36
CA LEU A 298 -12.12 31.66 -12.94
C LEU A 298 -11.96 30.67 -14.10
N HIS A 299 -11.04 29.73 -13.95
CA HIS A 299 -10.91 28.56 -14.83
C HIS A 299 -11.80 27.45 -14.31
N MET A 300 -12.56 26.79 -15.18
CA MET A 300 -13.49 25.72 -14.83
C MET A 300 -13.31 24.56 -15.80
N VAL A 301 -12.98 23.39 -15.26
CA VAL A 301 -12.77 22.18 -16.05
C VAL A 301 -13.81 21.13 -15.68
N THR A 302 -14.44 20.51 -16.67
CA THR A 302 -15.30 19.35 -16.42
C THR A 302 -14.44 18.16 -16.02
N PHE A 303 -14.81 17.51 -14.91
CA PHE A 303 -14.10 16.33 -14.42
C PHE A 303 -15.10 15.22 -14.09
N ASP A 304 -15.08 14.16 -14.91
CA ASP A 304 -15.93 12.99 -14.73
C ASP A 304 -15.15 11.84 -14.08
N HIS A 305 -15.57 11.48 -12.86
CA HIS A 305 -14.97 10.39 -12.09
C HIS A 305 -15.28 9.01 -12.70
N ARG A 306 -16.36 8.88 -13.48
CA ARG A 306 -16.73 7.60 -14.13
C ARG A 306 -15.92 7.32 -15.39
N SER A 307 -15.36 8.36 -16.01
CA SER A 307 -14.59 8.28 -17.25
C SER A 307 -13.07 8.11 -17.03
N GLY A 308 -12.64 7.65 -15.84
CA GLY A 308 -11.23 7.45 -15.51
C GLY A 308 -10.44 8.74 -15.28
N GLY A 309 -11.11 9.86 -14.96
CA GLY A 309 -10.44 11.11 -14.61
C GLY A 309 -9.89 11.92 -15.80
N LYS A 310 -10.39 11.68 -17.02
CA LYS A 310 -10.05 12.53 -18.17
C LYS A 310 -10.47 13.98 -17.89
N ILE A 311 -9.49 14.87 -17.96
CA ILE A 311 -9.68 16.32 -17.87
C ILE A 311 -10.41 16.76 -19.14
N GLY A 312 -11.61 17.31 -19.00
CA GLY A 312 -12.39 17.83 -20.14
C GLY A 312 -11.98 19.25 -20.55
N GLU A 313 -12.83 19.92 -21.30
CA GLU A 313 -12.54 21.28 -21.78
C GLU A 313 -12.47 22.29 -20.63
N THR A 314 -11.51 23.21 -20.74
CA THR A 314 -11.32 24.31 -19.79
C THR A 314 -12.05 25.56 -20.26
N GLU A 315 -13.07 25.99 -19.52
CA GLU A 315 -13.71 27.29 -19.72
C GLU A 315 -13.12 28.32 -18.77
N SER A 316 -12.78 29.51 -19.26
CA SER A 316 -12.21 30.59 -18.45
C SER A 316 -13.07 31.86 -18.57
N VAL A 317 -13.35 32.51 -17.44
CA VAL A 317 -14.14 33.75 -17.38
C VAL A 317 -13.53 34.74 -16.39
N THR A 318 -13.51 36.04 -16.73
CA THR A 318 -13.11 37.11 -15.82
C THR A 318 -14.30 37.62 -15.02
N LEU A 319 -14.19 37.60 -13.69
CA LEU A 319 -15.26 37.99 -12.77
C LEU A 319 -15.27 39.49 -12.50
N LYS A 320 -16.46 40.09 -12.57
CA LYS A 320 -16.73 41.48 -12.18
C LYS A 320 -17.14 41.56 -10.72
N SER A 321 -18.11 40.74 -10.31
CA SER A 321 -18.63 40.70 -8.95
C SER A 321 -19.15 39.30 -8.58
N CYS A 322 -19.17 39.01 -7.28
CA CYS A 322 -19.71 37.78 -6.71
C CYS A 322 -20.77 38.16 -5.66
N LEU A 323 -21.97 37.60 -5.77
CA LEU A 323 -23.10 37.90 -4.89
C LEU A 323 -23.67 36.62 -4.29
N ARG A 324 -24.04 36.66 -3.02
CA ARG A 324 -24.77 35.57 -2.38
C ARG A 324 -26.21 35.52 -2.90
N LYS A 325 -26.72 34.33 -3.21
CA LYS A 325 -28.13 34.14 -3.57
C LYS A 325 -28.91 33.60 -2.36
N THR A 326 -30.00 34.26 -1.97
CA THR A 326 -30.89 33.81 -0.89
C THR A 326 -31.78 32.66 -1.37
N LEU A 327 -32.23 31.81 -0.43
CA LEU A 327 -33.05 30.61 -0.69
C LEU A 327 -34.35 30.89 -1.45
N ASP A 328 -34.82 32.15 -1.47
CA ASP A 328 -36.13 32.53 -2.01
C ASP A 328 -36.24 32.45 -3.54
N VAL A 329 -35.14 32.21 -4.28
CA VAL A 329 -35.14 32.25 -5.77
C VAL A 329 -34.80 30.90 -6.42
N LEU A 330 -34.02 30.06 -5.76
CA LEU A 330 -33.61 28.74 -6.26
C LEU A 330 -33.68 27.79 -5.06
N ASP A 331 -34.45 26.70 -5.16
CA ASP A 331 -34.60 25.67 -4.12
C ASP A 331 -33.30 24.83 -3.94
N ARG A 332 -32.16 25.51 -3.73
CA ARG A 332 -30.79 24.96 -3.64
C ARG A 332 -29.94 25.80 -2.69
N ARG A 333 -29.25 25.12 -1.77
CA ARG A 333 -28.36 25.74 -0.76
C ARG A 333 -27.01 26.13 -1.37
N PHE A 334 -26.36 27.13 -0.76
CA PHE A 334 -24.96 27.51 -1.03
C PHE A 334 -24.71 28.06 -2.46
N CYS A 335 -25.68 28.77 -3.01
CA CYS A 335 -25.58 29.32 -4.36
C CYS A 335 -24.94 30.71 -4.37
N LEU A 336 -24.01 30.92 -5.30
CA LEU A 336 -23.40 32.20 -5.64
C LEU A 336 -23.79 32.64 -7.05
N GLU A 337 -23.86 33.94 -7.24
CA GLU A 337 -24.11 34.57 -8.52
C GLU A 337 -22.87 35.34 -8.97
N LEU A 338 -22.30 34.95 -10.10
CA LEU A 338 -21.06 35.50 -10.63
C LEU A 338 -21.36 36.34 -11.87
N GLU A 339 -21.08 37.63 -11.80
CA GLU A 339 -21.18 38.55 -12.93
C GLU A 339 -19.88 38.49 -13.76
N ILE A 340 -19.98 38.23 -15.06
CA ILE A 340 -18.80 38.08 -15.93
C ILE A 340 -18.49 39.40 -16.64
N THR A 341 -17.24 39.86 -16.57
CA THR A 341 -16.75 41.04 -17.28
C THR A 341 -16.71 40.81 -18.79
N ASP A 342 -16.16 39.66 -19.20
CA ASP A 342 -15.92 39.32 -20.62
C ASP A 342 -17.20 39.07 -21.42
N ARG A 343 -18.34 38.90 -20.73
CA ARG A 343 -19.64 38.58 -21.31
C ARG A 343 -20.72 39.48 -20.68
N PRO A 344 -20.83 40.75 -21.09
CA PRO A 344 -21.77 41.70 -20.50
C PRO A 344 -23.21 41.19 -20.51
N GLY A 345 -23.89 41.26 -19.37
CA GLY A 345 -25.25 40.74 -19.18
C GLY A 345 -25.35 39.22 -18.94
N THR A 346 -24.22 38.50 -18.97
CA THR A 346 -24.18 37.07 -18.61
C THR A 346 -23.87 36.92 -17.12
N VAL A 347 -24.73 36.15 -16.45
CA VAL A 347 -24.59 35.83 -15.04
C VAL A 347 -24.49 34.32 -14.90
N LEU A 348 -23.42 33.84 -14.25
CA LEU A 348 -23.28 32.43 -13.91
C LEU A 348 -23.84 32.19 -12.51
N THR A 349 -24.77 31.25 -12.40
CA THR A 349 -25.18 30.73 -11.09
C THR A 349 -24.36 29.49 -10.79
N VAL A 350 -23.65 29.51 -9.66
CA VAL A 350 -22.84 28.40 -9.20
C VAL A 350 -23.27 27.95 -7.80
N GLN A 351 -23.03 26.70 -7.47
CA GLN A 351 -23.36 26.11 -6.17
C GLN A 351 -22.10 25.49 -5.55
N ALA A 352 -21.79 25.92 -4.32
CA ALA A 352 -20.76 25.31 -3.49
C ALA A 352 -21.28 24.03 -2.80
N MET A 353 -20.38 23.13 -2.41
CA MET A 353 -20.75 21.80 -1.88
C MET A 353 -21.18 21.85 -0.40
N SER A 354 -20.70 22.84 0.35
CA SER A 354 -20.95 23.02 1.78
C SER A 354 -21.02 24.49 2.15
N GLU A 355 -21.47 24.80 3.37
CA GLU A 355 -21.46 26.18 3.89
C GLU A 355 -20.03 26.72 4.03
N ASP A 356 -19.08 25.87 4.43
CA ASP A 356 -17.67 26.23 4.54
C ASP A 356 -17.09 26.55 3.16
N ASP A 357 -17.40 25.76 2.14
CA ASP A 357 -16.96 26.03 0.76
C ASP A 357 -17.61 27.29 0.20
N HIS A 358 -18.87 27.55 0.56
CA HIS A 358 -19.55 28.78 0.20
C HIS A 358 -18.86 30.00 0.82
N LYS A 359 -18.54 29.96 2.12
CA LYS A 359 -17.78 31.02 2.81
C LYS A 359 -16.41 31.21 2.20
N PHE A 360 -15.72 30.12 1.90
CA PHE A 360 -14.41 30.12 1.23
C PHE A 360 -14.47 30.79 -0.13
N TRP A 361 -15.39 30.40 -1.01
CA TRP A 361 -15.54 30.99 -2.34
C TRP A 361 -16.02 32.45 -2.30
N MET A 362 -16.92 32.79 -1.37
CA MET A 362 -17.30 34.19 -1.10
C MET A 362 -16.09 35.03 -0.72
N GLN A 363 -15.24 34.55 0.19
CA GLN A 363 -14.05 35.26 0.61
C GLN A 363 -13.02 35.37 -0.53
N ALA A 364 -12.81 34.28 -1.28
CA ALA A 364 -11.85 34.25 -2.37
C ALA A 364 -12.22 35.22 -3.51
N MET A 365 -13.52 35.35 -3.83
CA MET A 365 -14.02 36.15 -4.94
C MET A 365 -14.52 37.55 -4.53
N ASP A 366 -14.18 38.05 -3.34
CA ASP A 366 -14.66 39.33 -2.79
C ASP A 366 -16.19 39.48 -2.76
N GLY A 367 -16.90 38.40 -2.40
CA GLY A 367 -18.35 38.29 -2.47
C GLY A 367 -19.09 39.19 -1.48
N LYS A 368 -20.25 39.71 -1.88
CA LYS A 368 -21.12 40.57 -1.05
C LYS A 368 -22.42 39.87 -0.64
N GLU A 369 -22.87 40.10 0.58
CA GLU A 369 -24.16 39.61 1.10
C GLU A 369 -25.34 40.27 0.36
N ALA A 370 -26.40 39.50 0.08
CA ALA A 370 -27.65 40.05 -0.43
C ALA A 370 -28.41 40.75 0.70
N VAL A 371 -28.86 41.97 0.46
CA VAL A 371 -29.58 42.79 1.45
C VAL A 371 -31.01 42.25 1.60
N SER A 372 -31.25 41.36 2.56
CA SER A 372 -32.62 41.01 3.00
C SER A 372 -32.66 40.80 4.52
N GLN A 373 -33.50 41.57 5.22
CA GLN A 373 -33.74 41.45 6.66
C GLN A 373 -34.38 40.10 7.01
N PRO A 374 -33.94 39.40 8.06
CA PRO A 374 -34.60 38.17 8.50
C PRO A 374 -35.91 38.46 9.25
N PRO A 375 -36.99 37.66 9.04
CA PRO A 375 -38.21 37.75 9.84
C PRO A 375 -37.98 37.20 11.27
N ALA A 376 -38.64 37.82 12.26
CA ALA A 376 -38.46 37.54 13.69
C ALA A 376 -38.95 36.14 14.13
N PRO A 377 -38.40 35.54 15.21
CA PRO A 377 -38.75 34.19 15.67
C PRO A 377 -40.13 34.13 16.36
N PHE A 378 -40.86 33.04 16.12
CA PHE A 378 -42.21 32.74 16.61
C PHE A 378 -42.23 32.17 18.04
N ASP A 379 -43.15 32.62 18.90
CA ASP A 379 -43.29 32.22 20.32
C ASP A 379 -44.71 31.65 20.57
N ALA A 380 -44.83 30.33 20.78
CA ALA A 380 -46.10 29.67 21.07
C ALA A 380 -46.39 29.75 22.58
N GLN A 381 -47.02 30.84 23.03
CA GLN A 381 -47.37 31.02 24.45
C GLN A 381 -48.82 30.63 24.77
N LEU A 382 -49.05 29.96 25.91
CA LEU A 382 -50.36 29.70 26.54
C LEU A 382 -50.93 30.99 27.21
N ASN A 383 -50.97 32.07 26.45
CA ASN A 383 -51.54 33.35 26.89
C ASN A 383 -53.00 33.48 26.44
N ASN A 384 -53.69 34.55 26.86
CA ASN A 384 -55.09 34.80 26.48
C ASN A 384 -55.31 34.83 24.95
N VAL A 385 -54.27 35.13 24.16
CA VAL A 385 -54.30 35.12 22.70
C VAL A 385 -54.31 33.68 22.17
N GLY A 386 -53.43 32.82 22.70
CA GLY A 386 -53.40 31.39 22.39
C GLY A 386 -54.70 30.67 22.75
N LEU A 387 -55.28 30.99 23.91
CA LEU A 387 -56.57 30.44 24.35
C LEU A 387 -57.73 30.89 23.45
N SER A 388 -57.70 32.14 22.99
CA SER A 388 -58.66 32.69 22.04
C SER A 388 -58.54 32.01 20.67
N PHE A 389 -57.30 31.82 20.18
CA PHE A 389 -57.04 31.09 18.94
C PHE A 389 -57.57 29.66 19.00
N MET A 390 -57.32 28.93 20.10
CA MET A 390 -57.84 27.57 20.27
C MET A 390 -59.37 27.53 20.26
N LYS A 391 -60.05 28.42 20.99
CA LYS A 391 -61.52 28.50 21.01
C LYS A 391 -62.09 28.81 19.62
N ASN A 392 -61.47 29.74 18.91
CA ASN A 392 -61.91 30.11 17.56
C ASN A 392 -61.65 28.99 16.55
N ALA A 393 -60.52 28.29 16.65
CA ALA A 393 -60.20 27.14 15.80
C ALA A 393 -61.15 25.96 16.06
N ILE A 394 -61.42 25.62 17.32
CA ILE A 394 -62.35 24.55 17.70
C ILE A 394 -63.76 24.89 17.21
N SER A 395 -64.26 26.10 17.50
CA SER A 395 -65.58 26.56 17.03
C SER A 395 -65.69 26.51 15.50
N ALA A 396 -64.65 26.94 14.78
CA ALA A 396 -64.60 26.87 13.32
C ALA A 396 -64.67 25.42 12.79
N ILE A 397 -63.98 24.48 13.46
CA ILE A 397 -63.97 23.06 13.10
C ILE A 397 -65.32 22.42 13.40
N GLU A 398 -65.90 22.70 14.56
CA GLU A 398 -67.21 22.16 14.96
C GLU A 398 -68.34 22.69 14.08
N THR A 399 -68.27 23.96 13.67
CA THR A 399 -69.32 24.59 12.86
C THR A 399 -69.22 24.22 11.38
N ARG A 400 -68.00 24.12 10.82
CA ARG A 400 -67.79 23.97 9.36
C ARG A 400 -67.25 22.60 8.93
N GLY A 401 -66.56 21.90 9.83
CA GLY A 401 -65.76 20.73 9.51
C GLY A 401 -66.20 19.43 10.16
N ILE A 402 -67.17 19.44 11.08
CA ILE A 402 -67.52 18.27 11.90
C ILE A 402 -67.96 17.05 11.07
N ASN A 403 -68.53 17.29 9.89
CA ASN A 403 -69.00 16.24 8.97
C ASN A 403 -67.99 15.90 7.85
N ASP A 404 -66.79 16.51 7.84
CA ASP A 404 -65.77 16.28 6.81
C ASP A 404 -65.13 14.89 6.94
N GLN A 405 -65.14 14.12 5.85
CA GLN A 405 -64.41 12.85 5.81
C GLN A 405 -62.89 13.08 5.85
N GLY A 406 -62.24 12.48 6.86
CA GLY A 406 -60.80 12.62 7.07
C GLY A 406 -60.40 13.89 7.82
N LEU A 407 -61.30 14.47 8.62
CA LEU A 407 -61.00 15.53 9.58
C LEU A 407 -59.76 15.15 10.42
N TYR A 408 -58.82 16.08 10.58
CA TYR A 408 -57.48 15.87 11.16
C TYR A 408 -56.53 14.90 10.41
N ARG A 409 -56.99 14.08 9.47
CA ARG A 409 -56.14 13.20 8.65
C ARG A 409 -55.60 13.90 7.41
N VAL A 410 -56.42 14.70 6.73
CA VAL A 410 -56.01 15.43 5.53
C VAL A 410 -55.24 16.70 5.93
N VAL A 411 -54.07 16.90 5.33
CA VAL A 411 -53.17 18.02 5.67
C VAL A 411 -53.56 19.26 4.85
N GLY A 412 -53.70 20.41 5.51
CA GLY A 412 -53.82 21.71 4.85
C GLY A 412 -52.55 22.16 4.11
N VAL A 413 -52.68 23.17 3.25
CA VAL A 413 -51.56 23.68 2.44
C VAL A 413 -50.50 24.34 3.32
N SER A 414 -49.25 23.87 3.27
CA SER A 414 -48.17 24.26 4.19
C SER A 414 -47.95 25.78 4.29
N SER A 415 -47.95 26.50 3.16
CA SER A 415 -47.80 27.96 3.14
C SER A 415 -48.94 28.70 3.83
N LYS A 416 -50.18 28.21 3.69
CA LYS A 416 -51.36 28.74 4.39
C LYS A 416 -51.32 28.40 5.88
N VAL A 417 -50.87 27.20 6.25
CA VAL A 417 -50.70 26.78 7.65
C VAL A 417 -49.69 27.68 8.37
N GLN A 418 -48.53 27.94 7.76
CA GLN A 418 -47.52 28.85 8.31
C GLN A 418 -48.02 30.30 8.41
N LYS A 419 -48.76 30.78 7.38
CA LYS A 419 -49.35 32.11 7.40
C LYS A 419 -50.39 32.26 8.52
N LEU A 420 -51.29 31.29 8.67
CA LEU A 420 -52.29 31.31 9.74
C LEU A 420 -51.63 31.23 11.13
N LEU A 421 -50.60 30.39 11.25
CA LEU A 421 -49.80 30.28 12.47
C LEU A 421 -49.13 31.61 12.84
N SER A 422 -48.68 32.40 11.87
CA SER A 422 -48.06 33.72 12.13
C SER A 422 -49.04 34.82 12.53
N LEU A 423 -50.33 34.68 12.15
CA LEU A 423 -51.33 35.73 12.36
C LEU A 423 -51.95 35.70 13.77
N MET A 424 -52.23 34.52 14.34
CA MET A 424 -52.70 34.21 15.72
C MET A 424 -53.85 35.05 16.35
N ILE A 425 -54.33 36.10 15.68
CA ILE A 425 -55.36 37.04 16.12
C ILE A 425 -56.39 37.18 14.99
N VAL A 426 -56.86 36.05 14.47
CA VAL A 426 -57.89 36.01 13.42
C VAL A 426 -59.13 35.36 14.00
N ASP A 427 -60.28 35.99 13.81
CA ASP A 427 -61.56 35.35 14.11
C ASP A 427 -61.86 34.28 13.06
N LEU A 428 -61.56 33.03 13.43
CA LEU A 428 -61.72 31.86 12.56
C LEU A 428 -63.18 31.40 12.45
N SER A 429 -64.07 31.90 13.30
CA SER A 429 -65.48 31.49 13.33
C SER A 429 -66.28 32.03 12.14
N THR A 430 -65.87 33.18 11.59
CA THR A 430 -66.59 33.92 10.53
C THR A 430 -65.82 34.04 9.20
N SER A 431 -64.53 33.65 9.17
CA SER A 431 -63.69 33.78 7.96
C SER A 431 -63.74 32.54 7.06
N GLU A 432 -64.27 32.68 5.84
CA GLU A 432 -64.25 31.66 4.78
C GLU A 432 -62.87 31.50 4.09
N ASP A 433 -61.93 32.42 4.35
CA ASP A 433 -60.60 32.43 3.71
C ASP A 433 -59.70 31.25 4.12
N TRP A 434 -60.04 30.62 5.25
CA TRP A 434 -59.31 29.50 5.83
C TRP A 434 -60.14 28.23 5.74
N ASP A 435 -59.71 27.31 4.89
CA ASP A 435 -60.33 25.99 4.77
C ASP A 435 -60.08 25.14 6.03
N VAL A 436 -61.02 24.26 6.35
CA VAL A 436 -61.01 23.41 7.57
C VAL A 436 -59.72 22.59 7.68
N LYS A 437 -59.14 22.14 6.56
CA LYS A 437 -57.89 21.36 6.55
C LYS A 437 -56.69 22.22 6.96
N THR A 438 -56.65 23.49 6.57
CA THR A 438 -55.67 24.46 7.05
C THR A 438 -55.84 24.74 8.54
N VAL A 439 -57.07 24.98 9.02
CA VAL A 439 -57.33 25.22 10.45
C VAL A 439 -56.96 24.02 11.33
N THR A 440 -57.36 22.80 10.92
CA THR A 440 -57.01 21.57 11.64
C THR A 440 -55.52 21.26 11.61
N SER A 441 -54.81 21.54 10.51
CA SER A 441 -53.34 21.44 10.44
C SER A 441 -52.64 22.47 11.32
N THR A 442 -53.09 23.72 11.35
CA THR A 442 -52.53 24.75 12.22
C THR A 442 -52.79 24.44 13.69
N LEU A 443 -53.98 23.94 14.05
CA LEU A 443 -54.28 23.52 15.43
C LEU A 443 -53.40 22.34 15.87
N LYS A 444 -53.22 21.32 15.01
CA LYS A 444 -52.30 20.20 15.28
C LYS A 444 -50.86 20.65 15.47
N LEU A 445 -50.40 21.60 14.66
CA LEU A 445 -49.04 22.14 14.75
C LEU A 445 -48.87 23.03 15.98
N TYR A 446 -49.88 23.84 16.32
CA TYR A 446 -49.90 24.66 17.54
C TYR A 446 -49.79 23.78 18.81
N LEU A 447 -50.46 22.63 18.81
CA LEU A 447 -50.44 21.65 19.90
C LEU A 447 -49.29 20.61 19.79
N SER A 448 -48.42 20.70 18.78
CA SER A 448 -47.43 19.65 18.54
C SER A 448 -46.29 19.69 19.58
N PRO A 449 -45.66 18.55 19.89
CA PRO A 449 -44.49 18.49 20.77
C PRO A 449 -43.32 19.39 20.35
N GLU A 450 -43.24 19.76 19.07
CA GLU A 450 -42.15 20.57 18.51
C GLU A 450 -42.19 22.03 18.96
N SER A 451 -43.39 22.57 19.25
CA SER A 451 -43.53 23.91 19.82
C SER A 451 -43.00 23.97 21.26
N ARG A 452 -43.18 22.88 22.03
CA ARG A 452 -42.64 22.74 23.41
C ARG A 452 -41.11 22.66 23.42
N ILE A 453 -40.52 21.96 22.46
CA ILE A 453 -39.05 21.89 22.31
C ILE A 453 -38.48 23.28 22.04
N GLN A 454 -39.13 24.08 21.19
CA GLN A 454 -38.71 25.45 20.89
C GLN A 454 -38.83 26.37 22.12
N ALA A 455 -39.90 26.25 22.90
CA ALA A 455 -40.08 27.01 24.14
C ALA A 455 -39.01 26.66 25.18
N VAL A 456 -38.73 25.36 25.39
CA VAL A 456 -37.65 24.90 26.26
C VAL A 456 -36.30 25.42 25.76
N HIS A 457 -36.03 25.35 24.45
CA HIS A 457 -34.81 25.90 23.86
C HIS A 457 -34.63 27.40 24.21
N CYS A 458 -35.65 28.22 24.02
CA CYS A 458 -35.62 29.64 24.37
C CYS A 458 -35.36 29.89 25.86
N LEU A 459 -35.98 29.10 26.75
CA LEU A 459 -35.80 29.23 28.20
C LEU A 459 -34.38 28.86 28.64
N VAL A 460 -33.79 27.81 28.07
CA VAL A 460 -32.43 27.40 28.43
C VAL A 460 -31.40 28.43 27.95
N HIS A 461 -31.66 29.12 26.83
CA HIS A 461 -30.81 30.23 26.37
C HIS A 461 -30.88 31.48 27.26
N LYS A 462 -31.91 31.62 28.11
CA LYS A 462 -31.98 32.67 29.14
C LYS A 462 -31.12 32.37 30.38
N LEU A 463 -30.58 31.15 30.51
CA LEU A 463 -29.69 30.80 31.62
C LEU A 463 -28.33 31.51 31.50
N PRO A 464 -27.69 31.86 32.65
CA PRO A 464 -26.31 32.31 32.68
C PRO A 464 -25.39 31.37 31.92
N GLU A 465 -24.42 31.92 31.20
CA GLU A 465 -23.57 31.18 30.27
C GLU A 465 -22.91 29.94 30.89
N ARG A 466 -22.34 30.07 32.10
CA ARG A 466 -21.73 28.93 32.81
C ARG A 466 -22.73 27.85 33.17
N ASN A 467 -23.95 28.24 33.55
CA ASN A 467 -25.00 27.32 33.95
C ASN A 467 -25.53 26.54 32.74
N ARG A 468 -25.62 27.20 31.58
CA ARG A 468 -25.98 26.58 30.30
C ARG A 468 -24.95 25.53 29.88
N GLN A 469 -23.66 25.86 29.99
CA GLN A 469 -22.57 24.94 29.65
C GLN A 469 -22.57 23.69 30.53
N VAL A 470 -22.78 23.86 31.85
CA VAL A 470 -22.89 22.72 32.79
C VAL A 470 -24.11 21.86 32.45
N LEU A 471 -25.26 22.50 32.18
CA LEU A 471 -26.48 21.79 31.79
C LEU A 471 -26.28 21.00 30.49
N GLY A 472 -25.61 21.57 29.49
CA GLY A 472 -25.30 20.88 28.23
C GLY A 472 -24.34 19.70 28.38
N LEU A 473 -23.32 19.81 29.25
CA LEU A 473 -22.45 18.67 29.56
C LEU A 473 -23.22 17.54 30.26
N LEU A 474 -24.14 17.90 31.16
CA LEU A 474 -24.97 16.95 31.87
C LEU A 474 -25.96 16.25 30.93
N MET A 475 -26.69 16.98 30.07
CA MET A 475 -27.66 16.39 29.13
C MET A 475 -26.97 15.43 28.14
N LYS A 476 -25.81 15.81 27.58
CA LYS A 476 -24.95 14.92 26.77
C LYS A 476 -24.58 13.63 27.49
N HIS A 477 -24.24 13.73 28.77
CA HIS A 477 -23.90 12.56 29.58
C HIS A 477 -25.14 11.68 29.82
N LEU A 478 -26.27 12.26 30.22
CA LEU A 478 -27.50 11.53 30.50
C LEU A 478 -28.08 10.85 29.24
N ALA A 479 -27.96 11.47 28.07
CA ALA A 479 -28.33 10.86 26.79
C ALA A 479 -27.49 9.60 26.49
N LYS A 480 -26.17 9.63 26.77
CA LYS A 480 -25.31 8.44 26.65
C LYS A 480 -25.69 7.35 27.65
N VAL A 481 -26.04 7.72 28.88
CA VAL A 481 -26.54 6.76 29.89
C VAL A 481 -27.84 6.12 29.41
N ALA A 482 -28.78 6.91 28.88
CA ALA A 482 -30.06 6.44 28.35
C ALA A 482 -29.90 5.51 27.14
N ALA A 483 -28.92 5.76 26.27
CA ALA A 483 -28.61 4.89 25.13
C ALA A 483 -28.20 3.46 25.55
N HIS A 484 -27.71 3.29 26.79
CA HIS A 484 -27.35 1.99 27.38
C HIS A 484 -28.44 1.41 28.30
N SER A 485 -29.67 1.94 28.22
CA SER A 485 -30.81 1.52 29.05
C SER A 485 -31.13 0.03 29.04
N LYS A 486 -30.80 -0.68 27.95
CA LYS A 486 -30.94 -2.15 27.89
C LYS A 486 -30.11 -2.91 28.94
N HIS A 487 -29.02 -2.31 29.42
CA HIS A 487 -28.11 -2.92 30.40
C HIS A 487 -28.17 -2.25 31.77
N ASN A 488 -28.26 -0.90 31.82
CA ASN A 488 -28.28 -0.17 33.08
C ASN A 488 -29.71 0.14 33.59
N LEU A 489 -30.74 -0.22 32.81
CA LEU A 489 -32.17 -0.01 33.12
C LEU A 489 -32.59 1.47 33.29
N MET A 490 -31.71 2.42 32.94
CA MET A 490 -31.98 3.86 33.02
C MET A 490 -32.52 4.36 31.68
N THR A 491 -33.84 4.29 31.49
CA THR A 491 -34.52 4.96 30.37
C THR A 491 -34.53 6.47 30.55
N VAL A 492 -34.83 7.23 29.49
CA VAL A 492 -34.94 8.70 29.58
C VAL A 492 -35.97 9.12 30.62
N ALA A 493 -37.12 8.43 30.70
CA ALA A 493 -38.12 8.66 31.74
C ALA A 493 -37.60 8.38 33.17
N ASN A 494 -36.85 7.28 33.37
CA ASN A 494 -36.25 6.98 34.67
C ASN A 494 -35.22 8.05 35.08
N LEU A 495 -34.46 8.57 34.11
CA LEU A 495 -33.52 9.68 34.34
C LEU A 495 -34.25 11.00 34.60
N GLY A 496 -35.36 11.25 33.91
CA GLY A 496 -36.25 12.40 34.16
C GLY A 496 -36.77 12.43 35.59
N VAL A 497 -37.21 11.29 36.12
CA VAL A 497 -37.67 11.15 37.51
C VAL A 497 -36.57 11.43 38.53
N VAL A 498 -35.34 10.99 38.26
CA VAL A 498 -34.20 11.16 39.18
C VAL A 498 -33.64 12.59 39.14
N PHE A 499 -33.49 13.15 37.94
CA PHE A 499 -32.84 14.45 37.74
C PHE A 499 -33.81 15.64 37.71
N GLY A 500 -35.09 15.45 37.42
CA GLY A 500 -36.12 16.50 37.41
C GLY A 500 -36.17 17.32 38.70
N PRO A 501 -36.39 16.69 39.87
CA PRO A 501 -36.45 17.38 41.16
C PRO A 501 -35.10 17.95 41.61
N THR A 502 -33.99 17.39 41.08
CA THR A 502 -32.62 17.80 41.42
C THR A 502 -32.21 19.06 40.66
N LEU A 503 -32.55 19.14 39.38
CA LEU A 503 -32.17 20.26 38.50
C LEU A 503 -33.13 21.45 38.61
N MET A 504 -34.40 21.20 38.93
CA MET A 504 -35.46 22.22 38.91
C MET A 504 -36.11 22.42 40.27
N ARG A 505 -35.32 22.35 41.34
CA ARG A 505 -35.78 22.56 42.72
C ARG A 505 -36.38 23.97 42.89
N PRO A 506 -37.62 24.11 43.39
CA PRO A 506 -38.22 25.39 43.70
C PRO A 506 -37.54 26.06 44.91
N GLN A 507 -37.64 27.39 44.99
CA GLN A 507 -37.00 28.19 46.04
C GLN A 507 -37.78 28.16 47.36
N GLU A 508 -39.07 27.79 47.33
CA GLU A 508 -39.97 27.63 48.48
C GLU A 508 -40.79 26.33 48.38
N ASP A 509 -40.91 25.58 49.48
CA ASP A 509 -41.64 24.31 49.55
C ASP A 509 -43.14 24.53 49.82
N THR A 510 -43.93 24.76 48.77
CA THR A 510 -45.41 24.87 48.84
C THR A 510 -46.11 23.60 48.35
N VAL A 511 -47.39 23.39 48.70
CA VAL A 511 -48.18 22.23 48.22
C VAL A 511 -48.32 22.23 46.70
N ALA A 512 -48.32 23.40 46.05
CA ALA A 512 -48.31 23.55 44.59
C ALA A 512 -47.01 23.03 43.96
N ALA A 513 -45.86 23.25 44.61
CA ALA A 513 -44.56 22.74 44.17
C ALA A 513 -44.46 21.20 44.11
N ILE A 514 -45.31 20.49 44.87
CA ILE A 514 -45.40 19.03 44.84
C ILE A 514 -46.20 18.54 43.61
N MET A 515 -47.16 19.33 43.10
CA MET A 515 -47.91 18.98 41.89
C MET A 515 -47.09 19.16 40.59
N ASP A 516 -46.06 20.03 40.62
CA ASP A 516 -45.20 20.33 39.47
C ASP A 516 -44.08 19.29 39.21
N LEU A 517 -43.88 18.32 40.11
CA LEU A 517 -42.84 17.28 39.97
C LEU A 517 -42.96 16.48 38.67
N LYS A 518 -44.19 16.26 38.16
CA LYS A 518 -44.41 15.55 36.89
C LYS A 518 -43.97 16.37 35.68
N PHE A 519 -44.21 17.67 35.68
CA PHE A 519 -43.79 18.57 34.59
C PHE A 519 -42.28 18.77 34.59
N GLN A 520 -41.65 18.77 35.77
CA GLN A 520 -40.21 18.85 35.90
C GLN A 520 -39.49 17.68 35.22
N ASN A 521 -40.03 16.47 35.40
CA ASN A 521 -39.48 15.27 34.77
C ASN A 521 -39.60 15.35 33.24
N ILE A 522 -40.76 15.79 32.72
CA ILE A 522 -41.01 15.94 31.28
C ILE A 522 -40.03 16.93 30.62
N VAL A 523 -39.72 18.05 31.27
CA VAL A 523 -38.75 19.01 30.73
C VAL A 523 -37.35 18.40 30.66
N VAL A 524 -36.92 17.65 31.68
CA VAL A 524 -35.63 16.95 31.66
C VAL A 524 -35.62 15.85 30.60
N GLU A 525 -36.71 15.10 30.44
CA GLU A 525 -36.85 14.12 29.36
C GLU A 525 -36.69 14.77 27.98
N ILE A 526 -37.36 15.89 27.73
CA ILE A 526 -37.24 16.66 26.48
C ILE A 526 -35.79 17.10 26.24
N LEU A 527 -35.10 17.60 27.27
CA LEU A 527 -33.71 18.04 27.18
C LEU A 527 -32.74 16.88 26.89
N ILE A 528 -32.99 15.69 27.43
CA ILE A 528 -32.18 14.49 27.17
C ILE A 528 -32.44 13.95 25.75
N GLU A 529 -33.71 13.86 25.33
CA GLU A 529 -34.08 13.34 24.00
C GLU A 529 -33.62 14.25 22.85
N HIS A 530 -33.50 15.56 23.10
CA HIS A 530 -33.24 16.57 22.07
C HIS A 530 -31.92 17.33 22.29
N ASP A 531 -30.96 16.73 22.98
CA ASP A 531 -29.63 17.33 23.27
C ASP A 531 -28.87 17.80 22.00
N GLU A 532 -29.13 17.19 20.84
CA GLU A 532 -28.53 17.61 19.55
C GLU A 532 -29.23 18.82 18.90
N LYS A 533 -30.52 19.06 19.21
CA LYS A 533 -31.33 20.16 18.63
C LYS A 533 -31.34 21.42 19.51
N VAL A 534 -30.96 21.31 20.78
CA VAL A 534 -30.82 22.43 21.72
C VAL A 534 -29.33 22.59 22.07
N PRO A 535 -28.55 23.42 21.35
CA PRO A 535 -27.11 23.50 21.57
C PRO A 535 -26.80 24.28 22.86
N LEU A 536 -26.54 23.55 23.96
CA LEU A 536 -26.30 24.14 25.28
C LEU A 536 -24.82 24.38 25.62
N THR A 537 -23.92 24.12 24.68
CA THR A 537 -22.47 24.36 24.84
C THR A 537 -21.98 25.22 23.68
N THR A 538 -21.21 26.28 23.98
CA THR A 538 -20.57 27.17 23.02
C THR A 538 -19.72 26.41 21.99
N GLY A 539 -20.30 26.16 20.82
CA GLY A 539 -19.62 26.42 19.56
C GLY A 539 -19.80 27.90 19.25
N ILE A 540 -18.73 28.57 18.83
CA ILE A 540 -18.70 30.01 18.53
C ILE A 540 -19.89 30.38 17.62
N CYS A 541 -20.85 31.14 18.16
CA CYS A 541 -21.84 31.83 17.35
C CYS A 541 -21.18 33.10 16.79
N ILE A 542 -20.73 33.04 15.55
CA ILE A 542 -20.29 34.21 14.78
C ILE A 542 -21.55 34.92 14.30
N THR A 543 -22.20 35.74 15.15
CA THR A 543 -23.11 36.82 14.73
C THR A 543 -23.58 37.62 15.95
N CYS A 544 -22.68 38.41 16.56
CA CYS A 544 -23.01 39.76 17.05
C CYS A 544 -21.73 40.47 17.54
N ARG A 545 -21.11 41.26 16.65
CA ARG A 545 -20.24 42.37 17.04
C ARG A 545 -20.89 43.66 16.55
N VAL A 546 -21.21 44.57 17.47
CA VAL A 546 -21.13 46.02 17.26
C VAL A 546 -20.62 46.62 18.58
N VAL A 547 -19.29 46.79 18.70
CA VAL A 547 -18.51 48.05 18.60
C VAL A 547 -18.56 48.90 19.88
N HIS A 548 -17.41 49.01 20.57
CA HIS A 548 -16.77 50.29 20.88
C HIS A 548 -15.29 50.10 21.27
N THR A 549 -14.40 50.62 20.39
CA THR A 549 -13.14 51.37 20.64
C THR A 549 -12.13 50.94 21.74
N VAL A 550 -11.07 50.20 21.35
CA VAL A 550 -9.59 50.49 21.30
C VAL A 550 -8.99 51.55 22.28
N PRO A 551 -7.69 51.52 22.76
CA PRO A 551 -6.52 50.62 22.52
C PRO A 551 -5.60 50.22 23.73
N LEU A 552 -4.58 49.37 23.40
CA LEU A 552 -3.17 49.36 23.87
C LEU A 552 -2.82 48.80 25.27
N CYS A 553 -2.06 47.70 25.33
CA CYS A 553 -0.59 47.74 25.27
C CYS A 553 0.07 46.34 25.16
N LEU A 554 0.96 46.24 24.18
CA LEU A 554 2.21 45.45 24.10
C LEU A 554 2.90 45.27 25.48
N SER A 555 3.63 44.23 25.86
CA SER A 555 4.52 43.25 25.18
C SER A 555 5.21 42.42 26.30
N ILE A 556 5.72 41.20 26.11
CA ILE A 556 7.12 40.83 25.79
C ILE A 556 7.29 39.33 26.10
N TRP A 557 8.15 38.69 25.31
CA TRP A 557 8.70 37.32 25.37
C TRP A 557 9.21 36.82 26.75
N ALA A 558 9.19 35.48 26.93
CA ALA A 558 10.37 34.60 27.06
C ALA A 558 10.13 33.37 27.96
N ALA A 559 10.43 32.17 27.45
CA ALA A 559 10.87 31.01 28.23
C ALA A 559 12.39 31.18 28.57
N PRO A 560 13.09 30.40 29.45
CA PRO A 560 12.81 29.01 29.84
C PRO A 560 13.24 28.54 31.28
N ASN A 561 12.89 27.28 31.58
CA ASN A 561 13.58 26.27 32.42
C ASN A 561 13.67 26.33 33.98
N HIS A 562 13.47 25.10 34.53
CA HIS A 562 14.04 24.45 35.72
C HIS A 562 13.33 24.42 37.10
N LEU A 563 13.33 23.19 37.66
CA LEU A 563 13.41 22.75 39.07
C LEU A 563 12.13 22.41 39.90
N ILE A 564 11.82 21.11 39.93
CA ILE A 564 11.84 20.16 41.07
C ILE A 564 11.38 20.62 42.49
N ARG A 565 10.47 19.79 43.05
CA ARG A 565 10.20 19.37 44.47
C ARG A 565 9.12 20.05 45.33
N LYS A 566 8.09 19.22 45.60
CA LYS A 566 7.45 18.84 46.89
C LYS A 566 7.23 19.92 47.98
N HIS A 567 5.97 20.06 48.41
CA HIS A 567 5.56 19.66 49.78
C HIS A 567 4.03 19.61 49.99
N ASN A 568 3.61 18.63 50.80
CA ASN A 568 2.28 18.39 51.35
C ASN A 568 1.79 19.53 52.27
N LYS A 569 0.46 19.74 52.38
CA LYS A 569 -0.40 19.30 53.52
C LYS A 569 -1.74 20.05 53.58
N CYS A 570 -2.70 19.37 54.21
CA CYS A 570 -3.88 19.84 54.93
C CYS A 570 -5.23 19.92 54.20
N ALA A 571 -6.06 18.94 54.55
CA ALA A 571 -7.52 18.99 54.54
C ALA A 571 -8.05 19.99 55.59
N SER A 572 -9.17 20.65 55.30
CA SER A 572 -10.45 20.46 56.02
C SER A 572 -11.51 21.53 55.65
N LYS A 573 -12.77 21.06 55.59
CA LYS A 573 -14.04 21.77 55.78
C LYS A 573 -14.48 22.87 54.78
N ALA A 574 -15.46 22.52 53.95
CA ALA A 574 -16.63 23.37 53.70
C ALA A 574 -17.84 22.45 53.41
N LYS A 575 -18.86 22.50 54.27
CA LYS A 575 -20.21 22.03 53.98
C LYS A 575 -20.94 23.21 53.35
N ASP A 576 -21.18 23.16 52.05
CA ASP A 576 -22.19 23.94 51.34
C ASP A 576 -22.70 23.08 50.17
N PRO A 577 -24.02 23.01 49.90
CA PRO A 577 -24.56 22.16 48.85
C PRO A 577 -24.28 22.78 47.47
N MET A 578 -23.29 22.23 46.76
CA MET A 578 -23.09 22.45 45.33
C MET A 578 -24.25 21.79 44.55
N PHE A 579 -24.79 22.50 43.55
CA PHE A 579 -25.86 22.10 42.61
C PHE A 579 -27.30 22.34 43.06
N ALA A 580 -27.67 23.61 43.21
CA ALA A 580 -29.01 24.07 42.84
C ALA A 580 -28.83 25.22 41.85
N LEU A 581 -29.54 25.21 40.72
CA LEU A 581 -29.60 26.31 39.75
C LEU A 581 -30.78 27.22 40.15
N PRO A 582 -30.58 28.33 40.88
CA PRO A 582 -31.67 29.21 41.24
C PRO A 582 -32.02 30.02 39.99
N GLY A 583 -33.17 29.74 39.37
CA GLY A 583 -33.64 30.49 38.21
C GLY A 583 -34.50 29.70 37.22
N LEU A 584 -34.44 28.36 37.21
CA LEU A 584 -35.32 27.55 36.35
C LEU A 584 -36.76 27.48 36.87
N SER A 585 -36.95 27.40 38.19
CA SER A 585 -38.27 27.28 38.82
C SER A 585 -39.12 28.55 38.71
N GLY A 586 -38.55 29.74 38.92
CA GLY A 586 -39.27 31.01 38.82
C GLY A 586 -39.70 31.41 37.41
N LEU A 587 -38.97 30.96 36.39
CA LEU A 587 -39.26 31.23 34.97
C LEU A 587 -40.35 30.31 34.38
N LEU A 588 -40.58 29.14 34.98
CA LEU A 588 -41.61 28.19 34.54
C LEU A 588 -42.94 28.37 35.29
N LEU A 589 -42.93 28.77 36.57
CA LEU A 589 -44.17 29.08 37.31
C LEU A 589 -44.90 30.34 36.81
N SER A 590 -44.22 31.21 36.05
CA SER A 590 -44.82 32.40 35.43
C SER A 590 -45.47 32.13 34.06
N TYR A 591 -45.28 30.92 33.52
CA TYR A 591 -45.90 30.45 32.28
C TYR A 591 -46.52 29.07 32.55
N ASN A 592 -47.78 29.04 33.02
CA ASN A 592 -48.55 27.79 33.17
C ASN A 592 -48.49 26.99 31.86
N ILE A 593 -47.67 25.92 31.84
CA ILE A 593 -47.70 24.84 30.85
C ILE A 593 -48.68 23.78 31.31
#